data_AF-A0A8J5CF69-F1
#
_entry.id   AF-A0A8J5CF69-F1
#
_cell.length_a   1.000
_cell.length_b   1.000
_cell.length_c   1.000
_cell.angle_alpha   90.00
_cell.angle_beta   90.00
_cell.angle_gamma   90.00
#
_symmetry.space_group_name_H-M   'P 1'
#
loop_
_entity.id
_entity.type
_entity.pdbx_description
1 polymer ?
#
loop_
_entity_poly.entity_id
_entity_poly.type
_entity_poly.pdbx_seq_one_letter_code
_entity_poly.pdbx_strand_id
1 'polypeptide(L)'
;MFAGFLPALDKLGRICHVYLTPDHAMFLHNLLGGGGVQSVAQFDKDVLFRDYRISSQNAGRIAFAVDASLLHRALRSALTIQEQARDETAAIQIKLVKKLPAGSRNPAPFLTFETKGRVSADVQDVPISKPLSRSDVLQIQSALDASQDLPQTLVQVPDLAQLQSLVDRLKYVGDVLTVSIAQYGDLHLQVSTSLVTVGSELRKLRVLGVRGTRSNVFLLHPSFVD
;
A
#
# COMPACT_ATOMS: atom_id res chain seq x y z
N MET A 1 3.50 2.93 12.58
CA MET A 1 3.75 2.54 11.17
C MET A 1 2.48 2.65 10.31
N PHE A 2 1.37 1.99 10.66
CA PHE A 2 0.11 2.00 9.89
C PHE A 2 -0.48 3.39 9.59
N ALA A 3 -0.42 4.31 10.56
CA ALA A 3 -1.04 5.64 10.47
C ALA A 3 -0.38 6.58 9.45
N GLY A 4 0.94 6.42 9.20
CA GLY A 4 1.67 7.29 8.27
C GLY A 4 1.42 6.95 6.80
N PHE A 5 1.02 5.72 6.51
CA PHE A 5 0.87 5.21 5.15
C PHE A 5 -0.55 5.38 4.59
N LEU A 6 -1.59 5.24 5.43
CA LEU A 6 -2.99 5.38 4.99
C LEU A 6 -3.36 6.72 4.36
N PRO A 7 -2.84 7.88 4.83
CA PRO A 7 -3.06 9.15 4.14
C PRO A 7 -2.50 9.16 2.71
N ALA A 8 -1.46 8.37 2.42
CA ALA A 8 -0.94 8.24 1.07
C ALA A 8 -1.84 7.35 0.21
N LEU A 9 -2.45 6.30 0.79
CA LEU A 9 -3.42 5.45 0.10
C LEU A 9 -4.68 6.21 -0.33
N ASP A 10 -5.21 7.09 0.52
CA ASP A 10 -6.39 7.92 0.21
C ASP A 10 -6.17 8.86 -1.00
N LYS A 11 -4.91 9.25 -1.26
CA LYS A 11 -4.54 10.06 -2.43
C LYS A 11 -4.49 9.28 -3.74
N LEU A 12 -4.35 7.95 -3.69
CA LEU A 12 -4.21 7.09 -4.88
C LEU A 12 -5.57 6.69 -5.46
N GLY A 13 -6.58 6.59 -4.59
CA GLY A 13 -7.94 6.30 -5.01
C GLY A 13 -8.87 6.14 -3.82
N ARG A 14 -10.16 6.36 -4.08
CA ARG A 14 -11.20 6.19 -3.06
C ARG A 14 -11.38 4.73 -2.64
N ILE A 15 -11.24 3.80 -3.58
CA ILE A 15 -11.44 2.36 -3.34
C ILE A 15 -10.08 1.66 -3.35
N CYS A 16 -9.80 0.96 -2.26
CA CYS A 16 -8.63 0.11 -2.08
C CYS A 16 -9.07 -1.35 -1.93
N HIS A 17 -8.32 -2.29 -2.50
CA HIS A 17 -8.49 -3.71 -2.19
C HIS A 17 -7.54 -4.10 -1.07
N VAL A 18 -8.07 -4.70 -0.02
CA VAL A 18 -7.30 -5.37 1.02
C VAL A 18 -7.17 -6.83 0.63
N TYR A 19 -5.93 -7.32 0.57
CA TYR A 19 -5.63 -8.71 0.26
C TYR A 19 -4.85 -9.33 1.42
N LEU A 20 -5.46 -10.33 2.06
CA LEU A 20 -4.97 -11.01 3.24
C LEU A 20 -4.54 -12.43 2.85
N THR A 21 -3.30 -12.78 3.17
CA THR A 21 -2.72 -14.11 2.98
C THR A 21 -2.14 -14.61 4.32
N PRO A 22 -1.76 -15.89 4.43
CA PRO A 22 -1.20 -16.42 5.67
C PRO A 22 0.07 -15.70 6.16
N ASP A 23 0.78 -15.00 5.26
CA ASP A 23 2.09 -14.40 5.53
C ASP A 23 2.08 -12.87 5.38
N HIS A 24 1.12 -12.32 4.63
CA HIS A 24 1.12 -10.90 4.27
C HIS A 24 -0.27 -10.28 4.35
N ALA A 25 -0.30 -8.98 4.65
CA ALA A 25 -1.44 -8.12 4.35
C ALA A 25 -1.02 -7.08 3.33
N MET A 26 -1.85 -6.90 2.30
CA MET A 26 -1.57 -6.01 1.18
C MET A 26 -2.70 -5.02 0.95
N PHE A 27 -2.34 -3.80 0.57
CA PHE A 27 -3.25 -2.75 0.08
C PHE A 27 -2.97 -2.52 -1.40
N LEU A 28 -4.00 -2.69 -2.22
CA LEU A 28 -3.88 -2.68 -3.69
C LEU A 28 -4.78 -1.60 -4.28
N HIS A 29 -4.21 -0.73 -5.11
CA HIS A 29 -4.93 0.26 -5.92
C HIS A 29 -4.72 -0.02 -7.40
N ASN A 30 -5.82 0.01 -8.16
CA ASN A 30 -5.85 -0.15 -9.62
C ASN A 30 -5.12 -1.39 -10.18
N LEU A 31 -4.79 -2.40 -9.36
CA LEU A 31 -4.08 -3.59 -9.82
C LEU A 31 -4.87 -4.39 -10.88
N LEU A 32 -6.19 -4.47 -10.71
CA LEU A 32 -7.10 -5.10 -11.69
C LEU A 32 -7.68 -4.08 -12.69
N GLY A 33 -7.43 -2.79 -12.47
CA GLY A 33 -7.95 -1.70 -13.31
C GLY A 33 -6.95 -1.36 -14.40
N GLY A 34 -7.39 -1.38 -15.66
CA GLY A 34 -6.53 -1.06 -16.82
C GLY A 34 -6.15 0.42 -16.98
N GLY A 35 -6.31 1.26 -15.94
CA GLY A 35 -6.05 2.69 -16.02
C GLY A 35 -5.68 3.32 -14.69
N GLY A 36 -4.84 4.36 -14.75
CA GLY A 36 -4.33 5.10 -13.60
C GLY A 36 -3.05 4.52 -12.99
N VAL A 37 -2.59 5.15 -11.91
CA VAL A 37 -1.42 4.68 -11.15
C VAL A 37 -1.81 3.43 -10.37
N GLN A 38 -1.01 2.38 -10.51
CA GLN A 38 -1.12 1.16 -9.72
C GLN A 38 -0.25 1.29 -8.47
N SER A 39 -0.74 0.77 -7.34
CA SER A 39 0.02 0.72 -6.10
C SER A 39 -0.20 -0.59 -5.39
N VAL A 40 0.91 -1.18 -4.95
CA VAL A 40 0.95 -2.37 -4.12
C VAL A 40 1.75 -2.03 -2.88
N ALA A 41 1.11 -2.10 -1.73
CA ALA A 41 1.79 -2.00 -0.45
C ALA A 41 1.62 -3.30 0.31
N GLN A 42 2.71 -4.04 0.40
CA GLN A 42 2.78 -5.33 1.05
C GLN A 42 3.51 -5.20 2.38
N PHE A 43 2.95 -5.82 3.41
CA PHE A 43 3.53 -5.89 4.72
C PHE A 43 3.58 -7.34 5.18
N ASP A 44 4.68 -7.72 5.81
CA ASP A 44 4.75 -8.95 6.58
C ASP A 44 3.71 -8.90 7.72
N LYS A 45 2.99 -10.01 7.94
CA LYS A 45 1.99 -10.09 8.99
C LYS A 45 2.56 -9.77 10.38
N ASP A 46 3.80 -10.16 10.64
CA ASP A 46 4.42 -10.06 11.97
C ASP A 46 4.88 -8.62 12.26
N VAL A 47 5.04 -7.82 11.21
CA VAL A 47 5.27 -6.36 11.34
C VAL A 47 3.98 -5.63 11.71
N LEU A 48 2.82 -6.14 11.29
CA LEU A 48 1.53 -5.47 11.47
C LEU A 48 0.75 -5.94 12.67
N PHE A 49 0.82 -7.23 12.99
CA PHE A 49 -0.08 -7.88 13.92
C PHE A 49 0.72 -8.67 14.95
N ARG A 50 0.38 -8.49 16.24
CA ARG A 50 0.85 -9.38 17.31
C ARG A 50 0.21 -10.77 17.20
N ASP A 51 -1.07 -10.80 16.81
CA ASP A 51 -1.84 -12.01 16.58
C ASP A 51 -2.55 -11.89 15.22
N TYR A 52 -2.31 -12.86 14.34
CA TYR A 52 -2.91 -12.90 13.02
C TYR A 52 -3.58 -14.26 12.77
N ARG A 53 -4.89 -14.25 12.54
CA ARG A 53 -5.67 -15.46 12.27
C ARG A 53 -6.66 -15.19 11.14
N ILE A 54 -6.49 -15.89 10.04
CA ILE A 54 -7.42 -15.90 8.92
C ILE A 54 -7.80 -17.34 8.58
N SER A 55 -9.03 -17.53 8.10
CA SER A 55 -9.49 -18.82 7.59
C SER A 55 -10.37 -18.57 6.37
N SER A 56 -10.07 -19.26 5.28
CA SER A 56 -10.73 -19.10 3.99
C SER A 56 -10.70 -20.42 3.23
N GLN A 57 -11.79 -20.72 2.54
CA GLN A 57 -11.87 -21.86 1.61
C GLN A 57 -11.04 -21.63 0.34
N ASN A 58 -10.49 -20.42 0.14
CA ASN A 58 -9.67 -20.07 -1.00
C ASN A 58 -8.17 -20.08 -0.66
N ALA A 59 -7.66 -21.24 -0.23
CA ALA A 59 -6.24 -21.42 0.15
C ALA A 59 -5.74 -20.40 1.19
N GLY A 60 -6.57 -20.08 2.19
CA GLY A 60 -6.22 -19.11 3.23
C GLY A 60 -6.11 -17.66 2.72
N ARG A 61 -6.70 -17.33 1.56
CA ARG A 61 -6.67 -15.98 0.98
C ARG A 61 -8.03 -15.32 1.07
N ILE A 62 -8.05 -14.05 1.46
CA ILE A 62 -9.26 -13.22 1.53
C ILE A 62 -8.95 -11.88 0.86
N ALA A 63 -9.78 -11.47 -0.08
CA ALA A 63 -9.71 -10.14 -0.68
C ALA A 63 -11.07 -9.45 -0.59
N PHE A 64 -11.08 -8.14 -0.40
CA PHE A 64 -12.28 -7.31 -0.45
C PHE A 64 -11.93 -5.86 -0.75
N ALA A 65 -12.88 -5.12 -1.31
CA ALA A 65 -12.77 -3.68 -1.52
C ALA A 65 -13.27 -2.92 -0.28
N VAL A 66 -12.62 -1.80 0.02
CA VAL A 66 -12.97 -0.88 1.10
C VAL A 66 -12.78 0.56 0.64
N ASP A 67 -13.60 1.47 1.18
CA ASP A 67 -13.38 2.90 1.01
C ASP A 67 -12.19 3.34 1.88
N ALA A 68 -11.12 3.83 1.24
CA ALA A 68 -9.87 4.18 1.89
C ALA A 68 -10.06 5.27 2.96
N SER A 69 -10.97 6.22 2.72
CA SER A 69 -11.26 7.30 3.67
C SER A 69 -11.95 6.79 4.94
N LEU A 70 -12.87 5.82 4.80
CA LEU A 70 -13.55 5.20 5.95
C LEU A 70 -12.59 4.33 6.75
N LEU A 71 -11.73 3.58 6.07
CA LEU A 71 -10.69 2.78 6.71
C LEU A 71 -9.71 3.65 7.49
N HIS A 72 -9.21 4.72 6.87
CA HIS A 72 -8.29 5.67 7.49
C HIS A 72 -8.92 6.33 8.71
N ARG A 73 -10.17 6.80 8.61
CA ARG A 73 -10.90 7.38 9.74
C ARG A 73 -11.03 6.39 10.89
N ALA A 74 -11.37 5.14 10.62
CA ALA A 74 -11.53 4.12 11.66
C ALA A 74 -10.24 3.81 12.40
N LEU A 75 -9.16 3.63 11.65
CA LEU A 75 -7.85 3.40 12.23
C LEU A 75 -7.35 4.60 13.04
N ARG A 76 -7.60 5.82 12.57
CA ARG A 76 -7.23 7.03 13.32
C ARG A 76 -8.00 7.14 14.65
N SER A 77 -9.30 6.81 14.66
CA SER A 77 -10.10 6.77 15.89
C SER A 77 -9.53 5.76 16.88
N ALA A 78 -9.33 4.53 16.42
CA ALA A 78 -8.79 3.44 17.22
C ALA A 78 -7.41 3.78 17.82
N LEU A 79 -6.50 4.34 17.01
CA LEU A 79 -5.17 4.77 17.48
C LEU A 79 -5.24 5.87 18.53
N THR A 80 -6.11 6.86 18.35
CA THR A 80 -6.27 7.96 19.32
C THR A 80 -6.70 7.43 20.69
N ILE A 81 -7.57 6.42 20.72
CA ILE A 81 -8.07 5.82 21.96
C ILE A 81 -7.04 4.89 22.58
N GLN A 82 -6.28 4.15 21.76
CA GLN A 82 -5.16 3.34 22.23
C GLN A 82 -4.09 4.20 22.91
N GLU A 83 -3.73 5.35 22.33
CA GLU A 83 -2.77 6.29 22.93
C GLU A 83 -3.23 6.81 24.31
N GLN A 84 -4.54 6.97 24.50
CA GLN A 84 -5.11 7.39 25.79
C GLN A 84 -5.08 6.28 26.86
N ALA A 85 -4.96 5.01 26.47
CA ALA A 85 -5.03 3.88 27.39
C ALA A 85 -3.85 3.85 28.38
N ARG A 86 -2.69 4.45 28.04
CA ARG A 86 -1.40 4.37 28.81
C ARG A 86 -0.96 2.94 29.20
N ASP A 87 -1.61 1.94 28.63
CA ASP A 87 -1.38 0.53 28.86
C ASP A 87 -0.74 -0.04 27.59
N GLU A 88 0.48 -0.53 27.70
CA GLU A 88 1.24 -1.12 26.57
C GLU A 88 0.60 -2.42 26.05
N THR A 89 -0.33 -2.99 26.81
CA THR A 89 -1.14 -4.16 26.42
C THR A 89 -2.40 -3.78 25.65
N ALA A 90 -2.81 -2.50 25.65
CA ALA A 90 -3.94 -2.04 24.85
C ALA A 90 -3.63 -2.21 23.36
N ALA A 91 -4.36 -3.12 22.72
CA ALA A 91 -4.22 -3.46 21.31
C ALA A 91 -5.51 -3.17 20.55
N ILE A 92 -5.36 -2.74 19.30
CA ILE A 92 -6.48 -2.60 18.37
C ILE A 92 -6.79 -3.99 17.82
N GLN A 93 -8.01 -4.48 18.06
CA GLN A 93 -8.47 -5.74 17.50
C GLN A 93 -9.24 -5.47 16.21
N ILE A 94 -8.85 -6.15 15.13
CA ILE A 94 -9.48 -6.02 13.82
C ILE A 94 -10.20 -7.32 13.49
N LYS A 95 -11.49 -7.24 13.17
CA LYS A 95 -12.32 -8.41 12.87
C LYS A 95 -13.09 -8.24 11.57
N LEU A 96 -13.12 -9.31 10.78
CA LEU A 96 -14.04 -9.43 9.66
C LEU A 96 -15.35 -10.02 10.16
N VAL A 97 -16.43 -9.24 10.16
CA VAL A 97 -17.73 -9.64 10.72
C VAL A 97 -18.86 -9.43 9.72
N LYS A 98 -19.91 -10.24 9.85
CA LYS A 98 -21.15 -10.07 9.11
C LYS A 98 -22.20 -9.53 10.08
N LYS A 99 -22.67 -8.31 9.83
CA LYS A 99 -23.65 -7.62 10.69
C LYS A 99 -24.93 -7.37 9.90
N LEU A 100 -26.06 -7.24 10.58
CA LEU A 100 -27.32 -6.79 9.99
C LEU A 100 -27.50 -5.30 10.31
N PRO A 101 -27.27 -4.39 9.34
CA PRO A 101 -27.42 -2.95 9.59
C PRO A 101 -28.86 -2.59 9.95
N ALA A 102 -29.03 -1.58 10.79
CA ALA A 102 -30.36 -1.06 11.13
C ALA A 102 -31.12 -0.67 9.84
N GLY A 103 -32.34 -1.18 9.68
CA GLY A 103 -33.16 -0.94 8.50
C GLY A 103 -32.84 -1.81 7.28
N SER A 104 -31.83 -2.69 7.35
CA SER A 104 -31.56 -3.68 6.30
C SER A 104 -32.19 -5.04 6.63
N ARG A 105 -32.66 -5.74 5.59
CA ARG A 105 -33.07 -7.16 5.68
C ARG A 105 -31.94 -8.13 5.37
N ASN A 106 -30.84 -7.62 4.79
CA ASN A 106 -29.72 -8.43 4.33
C ASN A 106 -28.48 -8.14 5.17
N PRO A 107 -27.81 -9.16 5.72
CA PRO A 107 -26.58 -8.94 6.44
C PRO A 107 -25.45 -8.52 5.48
N ALA A 108 -24.65 -7.54 5.91
CA ALA A 108 -23.54 -6.96 5.17
C ALA A 108 -22.20 -7.24 5.91
N PRO A 109 -21.10 -7.36 5.15
CA PRO A 109 -19.77 -7.54 5.73
C PRO A 109 -19.18 -6.20 6.19
N PHE A 110 -18.49 -6.23 7.33
CA PHE A 110 -17.79 -5.09 7.92
C PHE A 110 -16.40 -5.52 8.38
N LEU A 111 -15.46 -4.58 8.28
CA LEU A 111 -14.19 -4.63 8.98
C LEU A 111 -14.34 -3.81 10.27
N THR A 112 -14.42 -4.49 11.41
CA THR A 112 -14.63 -3.87 12.71
C THR A 112 -13.30 -3.66 13.42
N PHE A 113 -13.10 -2.43 13.91
CA PHE A 113 -12.00 -2.03 14.78
C PHE A 113 -12.53 -1.91 16.20
N GLU A 114 -12.02 -2.74 17.11
CA GLU A 114 -12.36 -2.69 18.53
C GLU A 114 -11.12 -2.23 19.31
N THR A 115 -11.26 -1.18 20.10
CA THR A 115 -10.19 -0.68 20.97
C THR A 115 -10.75 -0.36 22.35
N LYS A 116 -10.01 -0.76 23.39
CA LYS A 116 -10.35 -0.43 24.78
C LYS A 116 -9.37 0.64 25.27
N GLY A 117 -9.89 1.82 25.53
CA GLY A 117 -9.20 2.89 26.24
C GLY A 117 -9.37 2.74 27.76
N ARG A 118 -8.78 3.67 28.50
CA ARG A 118 -8.81 3.67 29.98
C ARG A 118 -10.21 3.89 30.56
N VAL A 119 -11.03 4.69 29.89
CA VAL A 119 -12.38 5.10 30.35
C VAL A 119 -13.45 4.85 29.27
N SER A 120 -13.03 4.52 28.05
CA SER A 120 -13.88 4.37 26.88
C SER A 120 -13.54 3.09 26.12
N ALA A 121 -14.52 2.51 25.44
CA ALA A 121 -14.29 1.51 24.41
C ALA A 121 -14.89 2.03 23.12
N ASP A 122 -14.16 1.85 22.02
CA ASP A 122 -14.62 2.21 20.69
C ASP A 122 -14.71 0.98 19.81
N VAL A 123 -15.82 0.92 19.09
CA VAL A 123 -16.13 -0.13 18.14
C VAL A 123 -16.56 0.56 16.86
N GLN A 124 -15.66 0.58 15.90
CA GLN A 124 -15.90 1.23 14.62
C GLN A 124 -16.04 0.23 13.51
N ASP A 125 -17.19 0.27 12.84
CA ASP A 125 -17.52 -0.59 11.72
C ASP A 125 -17.24 0.11 10.39
N VAL A 126 -16.33 -0.47 9.60
CA VAL A 126 -16.05 -0.02 8.23
C VAL A 126 -16.76 -0.96 7.26
N PRO A 127 -17.74 -0.49 6.47
CA PRO A 127 -18.40 -1.32 5.46
C PRO A 127 -17.39 -1.71 4.38
N ILE A 128 -17.45 -2.97 3.96
CA ILE A 128 -16.59 -3.51 2.90
C ILE A 128 -17.44 -4.17 1.82
N SER A 129 -16.85 -4.48 0.67
CA SER A 129 -17.49 -5.34 -0.31
C SER A 129 -17.70 -6.74 0.26
N LYS A 130 -18.53 -7.54 -0.42
CA LYS A 130 -18.46 -9.00 -0.25
C LYS A 130 -17.03 -9.46 -0.51
N PRO A 131 -16.52 -10.47 0.24
CA PRO A 131 -15.27 -11.11 -0.12
C PRO A 131 -15.28 -11.50 -1.59
N LEU A 132 -14.18 -11.19 -2.28
CA LEU A 132 -14.06 -11.44 -3.71
C LEU A 132 -14.17 -12.93 -4.01
N SER A 133 -14.61 -13.25 -5.23
CA SER A 133 -14.74 -14.63 -5.67
C SER A 133 -13.36 -15.29 -5.83
N ARG A 134 -13.34 -16.63 -5.90
CA ARG A 134 -12.09 -17.37 -6.13
C ARG A 134 -11.40 -16.95 -7.43
N SER A 135 -12.15 -16.69 -8.50
CA SER A 135 -11.59 -16.23 -9.78
C SER A 135 -10.94 -14.87 -9.66
N ASP A 136 -11.58 -13.92 -8.95
CA ASP A 136 -11.04 -12.57 -8.81
C ASP A 136 -9.77 -12.56 -7.95
N VAL A 137 -9.74 -13.38 -6.89
CA VAL A 137 -8.53 -13.55 -6.06
C VAL A 137 -7.38 -14.16 -6.87
N LEU A 138 -7.67 -15.12 -7.76
CA LEU A 138 -6.66 -15.67 -8.65
C LEU A 138 -6.14 -14.62 -9.64
N GLN A 139 -7.01 -13.74 -10.16
CA GLN A 139 -6.57 -12.63 -11.01
C GLN A 139 -5.66 -11.65 -10.27
N ILE A 140 -5.98 -11.30 -9.03
CA ILE A 140 -5.10 -10.48 -8.17
C ILE A 140 -3.73 -11.14 -8.02
N GLN A 141 -3.71 -12.44 -7.72
CA GLN A 141 -2.45 -13.18 -7.57
C GLN A 141 -1.63 -13.16 -8.85
N SER A 142 -2.24 -13.50 -9.99
CA SER A 142 -1.54 -13.49 -11.28
C SER A 142 -0.99 -12.11 -11.64
N ALA A 143 -1.72 -11.04 -11.32
CA ALA A 143 -1.27 -9.66 -11.54
C ALA A 143 -0.09 -9.28 -10.64
N LEU A 144 -0.11 -9.71 -9.37
CA LEU A 144 1.02 -9.53 -8.46
C LEU A 144 2.25 -10.28 -8.96
N ASP A 145 2.10 -11.54 -9.37
CA ASP A 145 3.20 -12.37 -9.86
C ASP A 145 3.80 -11.80 -11.15
N ALA A 146 2.97 -11.28 -12.05
CA ALA A 146 3.42 -10.62 -13.28
C ALA A 146 4.14 -9.28 -13.04
N SER A 147 3.86 -8.62 -11.91
CA SER A 147 4.42 -7.31 -11.56
C SER A 147 5.78 -7.39 -10.84
N GLN A 148 6.33 -8.59 -10.63
CA GLN A 148 7.60 -8.81 -9.93
C GLN A 148 8.85 -8.61 -10.81
N ASP A 149 8.69 -8.18 -12.07
CA ASP A 149 9.83 -7.92 -12.95
C ASP A 149 10.64 -6.69 -12.48
N LEU A 150 11.91 -6.91 -12.15
CA LEU A 150 12.82 -5.83 -11.81
C LEU A 150 13.20 -5.01 -13.06
N PRO A 151 13.23 -3.66 -12.96
CA PRO A 151 13.66 -2.80 -14.06
C PRO A 151 15.14 -3.01 -14.40
N GLN A 152 15.55 -2.54 -15.58
CA GLN A 152 16.93 -2.69 -16.04
C GLN A 152 17.98 -2.02 -15.15
N THR A 153 17.64 -0.88 -14.54
CA THR A 153 18.51 -0.16 -13.62
C THR A 153 17.68 0.27 -12.42
N LEU A 154 18.17 -0.04 -11.22
CA LEU A 154 17.53 0.36 -9.97
C LEU A 154 18.47 1.28 -9.21
N VAL A 155 17.99 2.47 -8.85
CA VAL A 155 18.77 3.48 -8.10
C VAL A 155 18.08 3.81 -6.79
N GLN A 156 18.86 4.03 -5.74
CA GLN A 156 18.37 4.48 -4.45
C GLN A 156 18.30 6.01 -4.43
N VAL A 157 17.09 6.55 -4.26
CA VAL A 157 16.90 8.00 -4.02
C VAL A 157 16.93 8.25 -2.51
N PRO A 158 17.92 8.98 -1.98
CA PRO A 158 18.11 9.12 -0.53
C PRO A 158 17.16 10.15 0.12
N ASP A 159 16.73 11.18 -0.60
CA ASP A 159 15.85 12.24 -0.08
C ASP A 159 14.61 12.42 -0.97
N LEU A 160 13.51 11.81 -0.55
CA LEU A 160 12.22 11.92 -1.23
C LEU A 160 11.59 13.31 -1.07
N ALA A 161 11.91 14.07 -0.02
CA ALA A 161 11.38 15.42 0.19
C ALA A 161 12.04 16.41 -0.78
N GLN A 162 13.35 16.28 -0.99
CA GLN A 162 14.06 17.03 -2.03
C GLN A 162 13.49 16.70 -3.42
N LEU A 163 13.29 15.42 -3.73
CA LEU A 163 12.70 14.98 -5.00
C LEU A 163 11.30 15.55 -5.19
N GLN A 164 10.44 15.48 -4.16
CA GLN A 164 9.11 16.06 -4.19
C GLN A 164 9.17 17.56 -4.48
N SER A 165 10.07 18.31 -3.81
CA SER A 165 10.20 19.75 -4.04
C SER A 165 10.60 20.08 -5.49
N LEU A 166 11.41 19.23 -6.13
CA LEU A 166 11.82 19.38 -7.53
C LEU A 166 10.63 19.14 -8.46
N VAL A 167 9.89 18.06 -8.26
CA VAL A 167 8.67 17.74 -9.01
C VAL A 167 7.64 18.86 -8.84
N ASP A 168 7.47 19.38 -7.62
CA ASP A 168 6.57 20.48 -7.32
C ASP A 168 6.96 21.80 -7.99
N ARG A 169 8.25 22.02 -8.31
CA ARG A 169 8.65 23.18 -9.11
C ARG A 169 8.43 22.94 -10.60
N LEU A 170 8.77 21.75 -11.09
CA LEU A 170 8.65 21.38 -12.50
C LEU A 170 7.19 21.31 -12.98
N LYS A 171 6.23 20.97 -12.11
CA LYS A 171 4.80 20.97 -12.45
C LYS A 171 4.27 22.33 -12.92
N TYR A 172 4.89 23.44 -12.50
CA TYR A 172 4.50 24.78 -12.95
C TYR A 172 5.01 25.12 -14.35
N VAL A 173 5.97 24.33 -14.88
CA VAL A 173 6.56 24.54 -16.21
C VAL A 173 5.76 23.81 -17.29
N GLY A 174 5.17 22.66 -16.97
CA GLY A 174 4.36 21.87 -17.91
C GLY A 174 3.82 20.58 -17.33
N ASP A 175 2.93 19.93 -18.08
CA ASP A 175 2.11 18.82 -17.59
C ASP A 175 2.81 17.45 -17.65
N VAL A 176 3.84 17.32 -18.50
CA VAL A 176 4.54 16.04 -18.74
C VAL A 176 5.96 16.11 -18.20
N LEU A 177 6.24 15.26 -17.21
CA LEU A 177 7.58 15.06 -16.65
C LEU A 177 8.23 13.83 -17.28
N THR A 178 9.36 14.06 -17.96
CA THR A 178 10.25 12.99 -18.42
C THR A 178 11.18 12.59 -17.28
N VAL A 179 11.26 11.29 -17.00
CA VAL A 179 12.15 10.71 -15.99
C VAL A 179 13.11 9.74 -16.68
N SER A 180 14.41 9.94 -16.51
CA SER A 180 15.42 9.02 -17.03
C SER A 180 16.47 8.69 -15.99
N ILE A 181 16.95 7.45 -16.01
CA ILE A 181 17.96 6.93 -15.09
C ILE A 181 19.13 6.43 -15.91
N ALA A 182 20.31 7.00 -15.69
CA ALA A 182 21.56 6.51 -16.26
C ALA A 182 22.06 5.28 -15.50
N GLN A 183 22.76 4.38 -16.20
CA GLN A 183 23.39 3.19 -15.62
C GLN A 183 24.41 3.50 -14.51
N TYR A 184 24.92 4.74 -14.50
CA TYR A 184 25.91 5.22 -13.54
C TYR A 184 25.28 5.86 -12.28
N GLY A 185 23.95 5.82 -12.15
CA GLY A 185 23.25 6.33 -10.97
C GLY A 185 22.85 7.79 -11.07
N ASP A 186 22.67 8.35 -12.27
CA ASP A 186 22.15 9.70 -12.43
C ASP A 186 20.65 9.66 -12.76
N LEU A 187 19.85 10.41 -12.01
CA LEU A 187 18.40 10.56 -12.22
C LEU A 187 18.13 11.95 -12.80
N HIS A 188 17.59 11.99 -14.01
CA HIS A 188 17.17 13.24 -14.66
C HIS A 188 15.65 13.37 -14.64
N LEU A 189 15.20 14.55 -14.24
CA LEU A 189 13.81 15.00 -14.27
C LEU A 189 13.71 16.18 -15.23
N GLN A 190 12.90 16.08 -16.27
CA GLN A 190 12.84 17.12 -17.30
C GLN A 190 11.42 17.37 -17.78
N VAL A 191 11.05 18.64 -17.90
CA VAL A 191 9.83 19.10 -18.55
C VAL A 191 10.22 19.86 -19.81
N SER A 192 9.65 19.43 -20.94
CA SER A 192 9.90 20.07 -22.24
C SER A 192 8.57 20.60 -22.78
N THR A 193 8.55 21.90 -23.08
CA THR A 193 7.43 22.60 -23.71
C THR A 193 7.86 23.14 -25.07
N SER A 194 6.96 23.78 -25.81
CA SER A 194 7.30 24.44 -27.08
C SER A 194 8.28 25.62 -26.93
N LEU A 195 8.40 26.21 -25.73
CA LEU A 195 9.19 27.42 -25.50
C LEU A 195 10.47 27.15 -24.70
N VAL A 196 10.42 26.23 -23.74
CA VAL A 196 11.52 25.99 -22.81
C VAL A 196 11.62 24.52 -22.42
N THR A 197 12.85 24.09 -22.19
CA THR A 197 13.18 22.82 -21.53
C THR A 197 13.79 23.13 -20.17
N VAL A 198 13.18 22.65 -19.10
CA VAL A 198 13.68 22.81 -17.73
C VAL A 198 13.85 21.44 -17.12
N GLY A 199 14.99 21.19 -16.48
CA GLY A 199 15.24 19.92 -15.82
C GLY A 199 16.12 20.04 -14.60
N SER A 200 16.24 18.93 -13.89
CA SER A 200 17.09 18.77 -12.72
C SER A 200 17.71 17.38 -12.74
N GLU A 201 18.91 17.29 -12.18
CA GLU A 201 19.70 16.07 -12.18
C GLU A 201 20.15 15.77 -10.75
N LEU A 202 19.87 14.55 -10.29
CA LEU A 202 20.45 14.00 -9.07
C LEU A 202 21.55 13.03 -9.46
N ARG A 203 22.80 13.37 -9.12
CA ARG A 203 23.98 12.60 -9.52
C ARG A 203 24.42 11.63 -8.44
N LYS A 204 25.15 10.59 -8.86
CA LYS A 204 25.84 9.64 -7.98
C LYS A 204 24.88 8.93 -7.00
N LEU A 205 23.65 8.66 -7.44
CA LEU A 205 22.74 7.80 -6.69
C LEU A 205 23.31 6.39 -6.64
N ARG A 206 23.07 5.69 -5.53
CA ARG A 206 23.53 4.33 -5.37
C ARG A 206 22.76 3.41 -6.32
N VAL A 207 23.46 2.76 -7.25
CA VAL A 207 22.87 1.71 -8.09
C VAL A 207 22.71 0.45 -7.26
N LEU A 208 21.48 -0.03 -7.14
CA LEU A 208 21.11 -1.22 -6.37
C LEU A 208 21.06 -2.48 -7.24
N GLY A 209 20.97 -2.33 -8.57
CA GLY A 209 21.06 -3.44 -9.51
C GLY A 209 21.08 -2.97 -10.96
N VAL A 210 21.77 -3.74 -11.81
CA VAL A 210 21.76 -3.60 -13.28
C VAL A 210 21.37 -4.97 -13.84
N ARG A 211 20.25 -5.06 -14.58
CA ARG A 211 19.83 -6.29 -15.24
C ARG A 211 20.80 -6.54 -16.40
N GLY A 212 21.77 -7.42 -16.18
CA GLY A 212 22.68 -7.89 -17.23
C GLY A 212 21.90 -8.57 -18.34
N THR A 213 22.24 -8.28 -19.59
CA THR A 213 21.69 -8.99 -20.75
C THR A 213 22.12 -10.46 -20.70
N ARG A 214 21.16 -11.31 -20.28
CA ARG A 214 21.13 -12.78 -20.30
C ARG A 214 21.97 -13.55 -19.27
N SER A 215 21.30 -14.58 -18.75
CA SER A 215 21.74 -15.76 -17.98
C SER A 215 22.00 -15.59 -16.47
N ASN A 216 21.24 -16.39 -15.72
CA ASN A 216 21.33 -16.68 -14.27
C ASN A 216 20.68 -15.67 -13.34
N VAL A 217 19.38 -15.89 -13.13
CA VAL A 217 18.60 -15.41 -11.98
C VAL A 217 19.28 -15.90 -10.70
N PHE A 218 19.81 -14.96 -9.90
CA PHE A 218 20.00 -15.16 -8.47
C PHE A 218 18.97 -14.29 -7.74
N LEU A 219 17.95 -14.93 -7.19
CA LEU A 219 17.07 -14.33 -6.19
C LEU A 219 17.88 -14.21 -4.90
N LEU A 220 18.33 -13.00 -4.56
CA LEU A 220 18.84 -12.74 -3.20
C LEU A 220 17.65 -12.55 -2.27
N HIS A 221 17.38 -13.59 -1.49
CA HIS A 221 16.55 -13.55 -0.30
C HIS A 221 17.22 -12.63 0.74
N PRO A 222 16.58 -11.57 1.25
CA PRO A 222 17.15 -10.82 2.36
C PRO A 222 16.85 -11.58 3.66
N SER A 223 17.77 -12.47 4.02
CA SER A 223 17.94 -12.88 5.42
C SER A 223 18.85 -11.85 6.06
N PHE A 224 18.29 -10.87 6.77
CA PHE A 224 19.08 -10.06 7.69
C PHE A 224 19.04 -10.74 9.06
N VAL A 225 20.13 -11.44 9.37
CA VAL A 225 20.55 -11.78 10.73
C VAL A 225 21.76 -10.91 11.00
N ASP A 226 21.60 -9.96 11.91
CA ASP A 226 22.44 -9.72 13.10
C ASP A 226 21.83 -8.57 13.91
#